data_AF-A0A7Y2HS95-F1
#
_entry.id   AF-A0A7Y2HS95-F1
#
_cell.length_a   1.000
_cell.length_b   1.000
_cell.length_c   1.000
_cell.angle_alpha   90.00
_cell.angle_beta   90.00
_cell.angle_gamma   90.00
#
_symmetry.space_group_name_H-M   'P 1'
#
loop_
_entity.id
_entity.type
_entity.pdbx_description
1 polymer ?
#
loop_
_entity_poly.entity_id
_entity_poly.type
_entity_poly.pdbx_seq_one_letter_code
_entity_poly.pdbx_strand_id
1 'polypeptide(L)'
;AMLQVLAEFPGLPHRMQFVARLRAVNYINDSKATNVAAAVASIASISGMLVLIAGGDGKGGDFSELAAAVSGKLRGAVLMGKDAAKIAGALGTVAPVHFASDMASAVQLAASCAESDDTVLLAPACASIDQFQDYKARGNAFRDAVRALQR
;
A
#
# COMPACT_ATOMS: atom_id res chain seq x y z
N ALA A 1 28.20 -3.07 -20.71
CA ALA A 1 26.83 -3.01 -21.28
C ALA A 1 25.77 -3.47 -20.26
N MET A 2 25.68 -4.76 -19.91
CA MET A 2 24.60 -5.28 -19.02
C MET A 2 24.63 -4.73 -17.58
N LEU A 3 25.82 -4.51 -17.00
CA LEU A 3 25.99 -3.94 -15.65
C LEU A 3 25.59 -2.45 -15.58
N GLN A 4 25.84 -1.68 -16.64
CA GLN A 4 25.46 -0.26 -16.74
C GLN A 4 23.94 -0.10 -16.78
N VAL A 5 23.26 -0.96 -17.55
CA VAL A 5 21.79 -0.97 -17.63
C VAL A 5 21.15 -1.28 -16.28
N LEU A 6 21.71 -2.19 -15.48
CA LEU A 6 21.20 -2.48 -14.13
C LEU A 6 21.44 -1.31 -13.15
N ALA A 7 22.55 -0.58 -13.30
CA ALA A 7 22.85 0.58 -12.46
C ALA A 7 21.95 1.79 -12.77
N GLU A 8 21.55 1.95 -14.04
CA GLU A 8 20.73 3.07 -14.51
C GLU A 8 19.22 2.76 -14.48
N PHE A 9 18.83 1.52 -14.20
CA PHE A 9 17.43 1.12 -14.19
C PHE A 9 16.67 1.77 -13.02
N PRO A 10 15.71 2.69 -13.27
CA PRO A 10 15.05 3.45 -12.22
C PRO A 10 13.99 2.65 -11.44
N GLY A 11 13.91 1.34 -11.67
CA GLY A 11 12.81 0.49 -11.23
C GLY A 11 11.62 0.54 -12.19
N LEU A 12 10.60 -0.27 -11.88
CA LEU A 12 9.35 -0.30 -12.65
C LEU A 12 8.29 0.56 -11.96
N PRO A 13 7.50 1.36 -12.71
CA PRO A 13 6.35 2.05 -12.15
C PRO A 13 5.44 1.08 -11.40
N HIS A 14 4.92 1.53 -10.26
CA HIS A 14 4.02 0.74 -9.41
C HIS A 14 4.61 -0.55 -8.82
N ARG A 15 5.94 -0.70 -8.83
CA ARG A 15 6.68 -1.77 -8.13
C ARG A 15 7.62 -1.17 -7.12
N MET A 16 7.22 -1.12 -5.85
CA MET A 16 7.98 -0.48 -4.77
C MET A 16 8.47 0.94 -5.13
N GLN A 17 7.65 1.68 -5.88
CA GLN A 17 8.02 2.96 -6.43
C GLN A 17 7.92 4.04 -5.35
N PHE A 18 9.05 4.66 -4.98
CA PHE A 18 9.03 5.86 -4.15
C PHE A 18 8.31 7.00 -4.88
N VAL A 19 7.31 7.59 -4.22
CA VAL A 19 6.47 8.67 -4.77
C VAL A 19 6.91 10.03 -4.25
N ALA A 20 7.04 10.16 -2.93
CA ALA A 20 7.43 11.39 -2.24
C ALA A 20 7.83 11.09 -0.79
N ARG A 21 8.55 12.03 -0.17
CA ARG A 21 8.71 12.12 1.29
C ARG A 21 8.07 13.41 1.78
N LEU A 22 7.00 13.31 2.57
CA LEU A 22 6.23 14.46 3.06
C LEU A 22 6.20 14.43 4.58
N ARG A 23 6.51 15.54 5.24
CA ARG A 23 6.51 15.63 6.73
C ARG A 23 7.26 14.45 7.39
N ALA A 24 8.42 14.11 6.85
CA ALA A 24 9.27 12.98 7.24
C ALA A 24 8.70 11.55 7.01
N VAL A 25 7.55 11.42 6.35
CA VAL A 25 6.93 10.13 5.99
C VAL A 25 7.25 9.77 4.53
N ASN A 26 7.67 8.53 4.27
CA ASN A 26 7.88 8.04 2.91
C ASN A 26 6.57 7.50 2.32
N TYR A 27 6.29 7.76 1.04
CA TYR A 27 5.13 7.23 0.33
C TYR A 27 5.60 6.31 -0.79
N ILE A 28 5.20 5.04 -0.72
CA ILE A 28 5.63 3.99 -1.65
C ILE A 28 4.43 3.38 -2.37
N ASN A 29 4.51 3.37 -3.70
CA ASN A 29 3.51 2.81 -4.59
C ASN A 29 3.93 1.41 -5.07
N ASP A 30 3.25 0.41 -4.55
CA ASP A 30 3.35 -0.96 -5.01
C ASP A 30 1.97 -1.50 -5.44
N SER A 31 1.22 -0.69 -6.20
CA SER A 31 -0.10 -1.09 -6.72
C SER A 31 -0.07 -2.40 -7.52
N LYS A 32 1.09 -2.84 -8.01
CA LYS A 32 1.26 -4.13 -8.69
C LYS A 32 1.24 -5.34 -7.74
N ALA A 33 1.30 -5.17 -6.43
CA ALA A 33 1.01 -6.23 -5.45
C ALA A 33 -0.48 -6.60 -5.44
N THR A 34 -0.93 -7.26 -6.51
CA THR A 34 -2.31 -7.67 -6.73
C THR A 34 -2.68 -9.02 -6.10
N ASN A 35 -1.80 -9.57 -5.25
CA ASN A 35 -2.01 -10.79 -4.49
C ASN A 35 -1.29 -10.70 -3.13
N VAL A 36 -1.65 -11.57 -2.20
CA VAL A 36 -1.15 -11.57 -0.82
C VAL A 36 0.37 -11.75 -0.77
N ALA A 37 0.93 -12.74 -1.47
CA ALA A 37 2.38 -12.99 -1.49
C ALA A 37 3.20 -11.76 -1.95
N ALA A 38 2.72 -11.03 -2.96
CA ALA A 38 3.36 -9.81 -3.42
C ALA A 38 3.28 -8.70 -2.36
N ALA A 39 2.13 -8.52 -1.70
CA ALA A 39 2.00 -7.53 -0.64
C ALA A 39 2.90 -7.86 0.56
N VAL A 40 3.00 -9.15 0.93
CA VAL A 40 3.90 -9.65 1.97
C VAL A 40 5.36 -9.32 1.64
N ALA A 41 5.80 -9.57 0.41
CA ALA A 41 7.15 -9.22 -0.04
C ALA A 41 7.43 -7.71 0.07
N SER A 42 6.45 -6.88 -0.28
CA SER A 42 6.54 -5.42 -0.20
C SER A 42 6.61 -4.94 1.25
N ILE A 43 5.78 -5.48 2.13
CA ILE A 43 5.83 -5.22 3.58
C ILE A 43 7.20 -5.60 4.17
N ALA A 44 7.72 -6.76 3.80
CA ALA A 44 9.02 -7.25 4.29
C ALA A 44 10.18 -6.33 3.89
N SER A 45 10.09 -5.66 2.74
CA SER A 45 11.12 -4.73 2.25
C SER A 45 11.10 -3.36 2.96
N ILE A 46 10.04 -3.04 3.72
CA ILE A 46 9.99 -1.81 4.51
C ILE A 46 10.76 -1.97 5.81
N SER A 47 11.70 -1.05 6.02
CA SER A 47 12.38 -0.87 7.30
C SER A 47 11.56 0.06 8.18
N GLY A 48 11.41 -0.28 9.45
CA GLY A 48 10.61 0.50 10.41
C GLY A 48 9.11 0.24 10.32
N MET A 49 8.35 1.22 10.80
CA MET A 49 6.90 1.15 10.95
C MET A 49 6.20 1.68 9.69
N LEU A 50 5.00 1.16 9.43
CA LEU A 50 4.25 1.48 8.22
C LEU A 50 2.76 1.65 8.45
N VAL A 51 2.14 2.45 7.59
CA VAL A 51 0.69 2.50 7.40
C VAL A 51 0.37 1.82 6.07
N LEU A 52 -0.46 0.78 6.10
CA LEU A 52 -0.78 -0.01 4.91
C LEU A 52 -2.07 0.50 4.26
N ILE A 53 -2.04 0.77 2.96
CA ILE A 53 -3.25 0.91 2.14
C ILE A 53 -3.49 -0.39 1.38
N ALA A 54 -4.58 -1.09 1.70
CA ALA A 54 -4.89 -2.40 1.12
C ALA A 54 -6.33 -2.57 0.66
N GLY A 55 -6.57 -3.58 -0.17
CA GLY A 55 -7.90 -4.00 -0.60
C GLY A 55 -8.18 -3.88 -2.10
N GLY A 56 -9.40 -4.27 -2.46
CA GLY A 56 -9.84 -4.58 -3.82
C GLY A 56 -10.57 -5.93 -3.89
N ASP A 57 -10.53 -6.59 -5.06
CA ASP A 57 -11.02 -7.96 -5.25
C ASP A 57 -9.90 -9.00 -5.01
N GLY A 58 -9.93 -9.66 -3.86
CA GLY A 58 -8.99 -10.69 -3.45
C GLY A 58 -9.30 -12.08 -4.01
N LYS A 59 -10.41 -12.24 -4.75
CA LYS A 59 -10.81 -13.51 -5.41
C LYS A 59 -10.82 -14.73 -4.47
N GLY A 60 -11.15 -14.52 -3.20
CA GLY A 60 -11.20 -15.57 -2.19
C GLY A 60 -9.84 -15.95 -1.58
N GLY A 61 -8.82 -15.09 -1.72
CA GLY A 61 -7.53 -15.28 -1.07
C GLY A 61 -7.61 -15.27 0.46
N ASP A 62 -6.68 -15.99 1.08
CA ASP A 62 -6.47 -15.96 2.54
C ASP A 62 -5.52 -14.82 2.91
N PHE A 63 -5.99 -13.94 3.80
CA PHE A 63 -5.24 -12.76 4.25
C PHE A 63 -4.50 -12.99 5.58
N SER A 64 -4.49 -14.22 6.12
CA SER A 64 -3.76 -14.58 7.34
C SER A 64 -2.26 -14.26 7.24
N GLU A 65 -1.64 -14.54 6.09
CA GLU A 65 -0.24 -14.21 5.82
C GLU A 65 0.03 -12.70 5.84
N LEU A 66 -0.95 -11.88 5.42
CA LEU A 66 -0.84 -10.44 5.46
C LEU A 66 -0.74 -9.94 6.91
N ALA A 67 -1.57 -10.50 7.80
CA ALA A 67 -1.55 -10.18 9.23
C ALA A 67 -0.22 -10.55 9.89
N ALA A 68 0.34 -11.71 9.53
CA ALA A 68 1.66 -12.12 9.99
C ALA A 68 2.76 -11.16 9.52
N ALA A 69 2.72 -10.74 8.25
CA ALA A 69 3.73 -9.87 7.66
C ALA A 69 3.78 -8.47 8.27
N VAL A 70 2.63 -7.92 8.67
CA VAL A 70 2.54 -6.57 9.26
C VAL A 70 2.71 -6.56 10.79
N SER A 71 2.72 -7.72 11.43
CA SER A 71 2.82 -7.84 12.88
C SER A 71 4.07 -7.14 13.43
N GLY A 72 3.90 -6.27 14.43
CA GLY A 72 4.98 -5.49 15.03
C GLY A 72 5.52 -4.34 14.18
N LYS A 73 4.99 -4.13 12.96
CA LYS A 73 5.37 -3.02 12.06
C LYS A 73 4.21 -2.11 11.66
N LEU A 74 2.97 -2.50 11.96
CA LEU A 74 1.78 -1.78 11.52
C LEU A 74 1.41 -0.65 12.49
N ARG A 75 1.38 0.59 11.99
CA ARG A 75 0.76 1.75 12.66
C ARG A 75 -0.74 1.77 12.52
N GLY A 76 -1.20 1.38 11.34
CA GLY A 76 -2.62 1.33 10.99
C GLY A 76 -2.79 0.78 9.58
N ALA A 77 -3.99 0.34 9.26
CA ALA A 77 -4.38 -0.08 7.93
C ALA A 77 -5.56 0.75 7.43
N VAL A 78 -5.48 1.20 6.19
CA VAL A 78 -6.56 1.87 5.47
C VAL A 78 -7.03 0.94 4.37
N LEU A 79 -8.25 0.42 4.53
CA LEU A 79 -8.80 -0.64 3.71
C LEU A 79 -9.85 -0.09 2.77
N MET A 80 -9.84 -0.57 1.52
CA MET A 80 -10.78 -0.14 0.49
C MET A 80 -11.21 -1.28 -0.43
N GLY A 81 -12.34 -1.10 -1.12
CA GLY A 81 -12.84 -2.06 -2.09
C GLY A 81 -13.53 -3.28 -1.49
N LYS A 82 -13.85 -4.24 -2.36
CA LYS A 82 -14.77 -5.36 -2.10
C LYS A 82 -14.40 -6.22 -0.89
N ASP A 83 -13.13 -6.58 -0.75
CA ASP A 83 -12.67 -7.47 0.32
C ASP A 83 -12.08 -6.72 1.54
N ALA A 84 -12.31 -5.41 1.66
CA ALA A 84 -11.83 -4.61 2.78
C ALA A 84 -12.23 -5.19 4.15
N ALA A 85 -13.49 -5.61 4.31
CA ALA A 85 -13.97 -6.20 5.56
C ALA A 85 -13.30 -7.55 5.88
N LYS A 86 -12.95 -8.35 4.86
CA LYS A 86 -12.24 -9.62 5.06
C LYS A 86 -10.80 -9.39 5.50
N ILE A 87 -10.13 -8.42 4.89
CA ILE A 87 -8.78 -8.00 5.30
C ILE A 87 -8.81 -7.49 6.74
N ALA A 88 -9.81 -6.66 7.10
CA ALA A 88 -9.98 -6.19 8.48
C ALA A 88 -10.11 -7.36 9.47
N GLY A 89 -10.94 -8.36 9.14
CA GLY A 89 -11.10 -9.56 9.95
C GLY A 89 -9.80 -10.36 10.13
N ALA A 90 -8.97 -10.44 9.09
CA ALA A 90 -7.68 -11.13 9.15
C ALA A 90 -6.62 -10.33 9.93
N LEU A 91 -6.59 -9.00 9.78
CA LEU A 91 -5.70 -8.13 10.56
C LEU A 91 -6.07 -8.10 12.05
N GLY A 92 -7.31 -8.42 12.40
CA GLY A 92 -7.78 -8.51 13.78
C GLY A 92 -7.56 -7.20 14.55
N THR A 93 -7.05 -7.30 15.78
CA THR A 93 -6.74 -6.14 16.64
C THR A 93 -5.27 -5.71 16.57
N VAL A 94 -4.53 -6.11 15.51
CA VAL A 94 -3.08 -5.84 15.40
C VAL A 94 -2.78 -4.33 15.34
N ALA A 95 -3.65 -3.54 14.69
CA ALA A 95 -3.53 -2.08 14.62
C ALA A 95 -4.90 -1.44 14.32
N PRO A 96 -5.04 -0.10 14.47
CA PRO A 96 -6.20 0.64 13.99
C PRO A 96 -6.50 0.36 12.51
N VAL A 97 -7.75 0.05 12.22
CA VAL A 97 -8.26 -0.17 10.86
C VAL A 97 -9.23 0.94 10.50
N HIS A 98 -9.00 1.57 9.35
CA HIS A 98 -9.87 2.57 8.77
C HIS A 98 -10.38 2.09 7.42
N PHE A 99 -11.56 2.57 7.01
CA PHE A 99 -12.14 2.28 5.70
C PHE A 99 -12.19 3.56 4.86
N ALA A 100 -11.82 3.44 3.60
CA ALA A 100 -11.84 4.54 2.64
C ALA A 100 -12.68 4.20 1.40
N SER A 101 -13.46 5.17 0.92
CA SER A 101 -14.29 5.02 -0.28
C SER A 101 -13.50 5.24 -1.57
N ASP A 102 -12.43 6.03 -1.52
CA ASP A 102 -11.60 6.38 -2.66
C ASP A 102 -10.13 6.55 -2.27
N MET A 103 -9.25 6.71 -3.27
CA MET A 103 -7.81 6.80 -3.02
C MET A 103 -7.40 8.10 -2.33
N ALA A 104 -8.13 9.20 -2.53
CA ALA A 104 -7.82 10.48 -1.92
C ALA A 104 -8.05 10.43 -0.39
N SER A 105 -9.23 9.96 0.03
CA SER A 105 -9.55 9.69 1.43
C SER A 105 -8.61 8.63 2.04
N ALA A 106 -8.26 7.59 1.27
CA ALA A 106 -7.33 6.57 1.76
C ALA A 106 -5.95 7.15 2.10
N VAL A 107 -5.40 7.98 1.22
CA VAL A 107 -4.10 8.64 1.41
C VAL A 107 -4.15 9.67 2.55
N GLN A 108 -5.25 10.40 2.70
CA GLN A 108 -5.44 11.34 3.82
C GLN A 108 -5.49 10.62 5.17
N LEU A 109 -6.30 9.56 5.27
CA LEU A 109 -6.37 8.73 6.48
C LEU A 109 -4.99 8.13 6.78
N ALA A 110 -4.31 7.59 5.78
CA ALA A 110 -2.98 6.99 5.97
C ALA A 110 -1.95 8.01 6.47
N ALA A 111 -1.99 9.24 5.92
CA ALA A 111 -1.13 10.32 6.38
C ALA A 111 -1.44 10.76 7.82
N SER A 112 -2.70 10.65 8.27
CA SER A 112 -3.09 10.97 9.65
C SER A 112 -2.65 9.92 10.67
N CYS A 113 -2.43 8.68 10.24
CA CYS A 113 -1.94 7.58 11.09
C CYS A 113 -0.40 7.51 11.16
N ALA A 114 0.30 8.13 10.21
CA ALA A 114 1.75 8.01 10.08
C ALA A 114 2.48 8.98 11.02
N GLU A 115 3.56 8.49 11.65
CA GLU A 115 4.50 9.29 12.44
C GLU A 115 5.78 9.59 11.64
N SER A 116 6.65 10.46 12.18
CA SER A 116 7.96 10.75 11.56
C SER A 116 8.74 9.47 11.28
N ASP A 117 9.34 9.40 10.09
CA ASP A 117 10.16 8.27 9.61
C ASP A 117 9.38 6.97 9.31
N ASP A 118 8.06 6.98 9.46
CA ASP A 118 7.21 5.89 8.99
C ASP A 118 7.08 5.87 7.45
N THR A 119 6.52 4.78 6.93
CA THR A 119 6.19 4.63 5.51
C THR A 119 4.70 4.40 5.29
N VAL A 120 4.07 5.20 4.42
CA VAL A 120 2.76 4.88 3.84
C VAL A 120 2.99 4.01 2.60
N LEU A 121 2.52 2.76 2.66
CA LEU A 121 2.69 1.76 1.61
C LEU A 121 1.35 1.42 0.96
N LEU A 122 1.23 1.64 -0.35
CA LEU A 122 0.18 1.02 -1.16
C LEU A 122 0.64 -0.39 -1.58
N ALA A 123 0.18 -1.41 -0.88
CA ALA A 123 0.41 -2.82 -1.22
C ALA A 123 -0.93 -3.58 -1.13
N PRO A 124 -1.73 -3.60 -2.20
CA PRO A 124 -3.17 -3.86 -2.10
C PRO A 124 -3.58 -5.28 -1.72
N ALA A 125 -2.71 -6.27 -1.93
CA ALA A 125 -2.98 -7.70 -1.80
C ALA A 125 -4.11 -8.25 -2.71
N CYS A 126 -4.81 -7.36 -3.42
CA CYS A 126 -5.99 -7.65 -4.23
C CYS A 126 -5.89 -7.04 -5.63
N ALA A 127 -6.64 -7.62 -6.57
CA ALA A 127 -6.87 -7.02 -7.88
C ALA A 127 -7.63 -5.70 -7.72
N SER A 128 -7.45 -4.78 -8.66
CA SER A 128 -8.02 -3.43 -8.61
C SER A 128 -9.38 -3.28 -9.30
N ILE A 129 -9.85 -4.34 -9.98
CA ILE A 129 -10.91 -4.28 -11.00
C ILE A 129 -12.30 -3.94 -10.44
N ASP A 130 -12.46 -3.97 -9.13
CA ASP A 130 -13.69 -3.57 -8.43
C ASP A 130 -13.84 -2.04 -8.33
N GLN A 131 -12.74 -1.29 -8.32
CA GLN A 131 -12.74 0.17 -8.16
C GLN A 131 -11.99 0.93 -9.27
N PHE A 132 -11.13 0.24 -10.04
CA PHE A 132 -10.26 0.84 -11.05
C PHE A 132 -10.17 -0.05 -12.29
N GLN A 133 -9.90 0.56 -13.45
CA GLN A 133 -9.71 -0.18 -14.71
C GLN A 133 -8.56 -1.21 -14.63
N ASP A 134 -7.44 -0.82 -14.02
CA ASP A 134 -6.29 -1.70 -13.80
C ASP A 134 -5.42 -1.21 -12.62
N TYR A 135 -4.36 -1.96 -12.33
CA TYR A 135 -3.43 -1.61 -11.24
C TYR A 135 -2.65 -0.32 -11.51
N LYS A 136 -2.46 0.07 -12.79
CA LYS A 136 -1.76 1.31 -13.14
C LYS A 136 -2.65 2.51 -12.83
N ALA A 137 -3.94 2.43 -13.15
CA ALA A 137 -4.94 3.43 -12.79
C ALA A 137 -4.99 3.63 -11.26
N ARG A 138 -5.06 2.54 -10.48
CA ARG A 138 -4.98 2.60 -9.01
C ARG A 138 -3.66 3.23 -8.53
N GLY A 139 -2.54 2.82 -9.11
CA GLY A 139 -1.22 3.35 -8.75
C GLY A 139 -1.04 4.82 -9.11
N ASN A 140 -1.64 5.28 -10.21
CA ASN A 140 -1.66 6.70 -10.59
C ASN A 140 -2.53 7.52 -9.64
N ALA A 141 -3.73 7.02 -9.31
CA ALA A 141 -4.60 7.66 -8.32
C ALA A 141 -3.89 7.87 -6.97
N PHE A 142 -3.08 6.89 -6.53
CA PHE A 142 -2.28 7.05 -5.31
C PHE A 142 -1.21 8.14 -5.46
N ARG A 143 -0.48 8.16 -6.58
CA ARG A 143 0.53 9.21 -6.83
C ARG A 143 -0.09 10.60 -6.86
N ASP A 144 -1.24 10.74 -7.49
CA ASP A 144 -1.94 12.02 -7.59
C ASP A 144 -2.49 12.46 -6.24
N ALA A 145 -3.05 11.54 -5.44
CA ALA A 145 -3.49 11.81 -4.07
C ALA A 145 -2.33 12.21 -3.15
N VAL A 146 -1.18 11.54 -3.23
CA VAL A 146 0.02 11.90 -2.46
C VAL A 146 0.54 13.29 -2.84
N ARG A 147 0.57 13.60 -4.14
CA ARG A 147 0.96 14.95 -4.62
C ARG A 147 -0.02 16.03 -4.16
N ALA A 148 -1.30 15.72 -4.03
CA ALA A 148 -2.29 16.66 -3.53
C ALA A 148 -2.07 17.02 -2.04
N LEU A 149 -1.44 16.16 -1.23
CA LEU A 149 -1.07 16.48 0.16
C LEU A 149 0.03 17.54 0.28
N GLN A 150 0.76 17.83 -0.79
CA GLN A 150 1.81 18.85 -0.81
C GLN A 150 1.27 20.28 -0.92
N ARG A 151 0.01 20.43 -1.32
CA ARG A 151 -0.66 21.73 -1.48
C ARG A 151 -1.27 22.17 -0.15
#